data_AF-A0A943GJJ4-F1
#
_entry.id   AF-A0A943GJJ4-F1
#
_cell.length_a   1.000
_cell.length_b   1.000
_cell.length_c   1.000
_cell.angle_alpha   90.00
_cell.angle_beta   90.00
_cell.angle_gamma   90.00
#
_symmetry.space_group_name_H-M   'P 1'
#
loop_
_entity.id
_entity.type
_entity.pdbx_description
1 polymer ?
#
loop_
_entity_poly.entity_id
_entity_poly.type
_entity_poly.pdbx_seq_one_letter_code
_entity_poly.pdbx_strand_id
1 'polypeptide(L)'
;MNRDCFMKELEMLLSDISAEERAEALQYYNDYFADAGAENEGKVLEELGDPGKVAETIKAGLGSNNEEHQEYRETGYTDTRFEEKEMPGSRKAAGADTGYHPEYVQKKSHPIGKIFLILAIIFIGLPIALPLGIGILFLLVGILASIVAVLVSVVILSAAAAFCGGCFVVVGAVKLIPNAPVGLLLMGIGLIMGAVGVVATVLLGKFSWICLRSLFRGAVALCRRPFHRKAV
;
A
#
# COMPACT_ATOMS: atom_id res chain seq x y z
N MET A 1 22.39 34.81 16.01
CA MET A 1 20.95 35.12 15.89
C MET A 1 20.19 34.15 16.79
N ASN A 2 19.01 34.50 17.31
CA ASN A 2 18.15 33.56 18.06
C ASN A 2 16.98 33.11 17.17
N ARG A 3 16.33 31.99 17.53
CA ARG A 3 15.20 31.39 16.79
C ARG A 3 14.13 32.41 16.41
N ASP A 4 13.67 33.22 17.36
CA ASP A 4 12.59 34.19 17.13
C ASP A 4 13.01 35.29 16.13
N CYS A 5 14.28 35.72 16.17
CA CYS A 5 14.80 36.68 15.20
C CYS A 5 14.89 36.07 13.80
N PHE A 6 15.36 34.82 13.69
CA PHE A 6 15.45 34.10 12.43
C PHE A 6 14.06 33.91 11.79
N MET A 7 13.08 33.47 12.58
CA MET A 7 11.72 33.27 12.09
C MET A 7 11.04 34.57 11.66
N LYS A 8 11.26 35.65 12.41
CA LYS A 8 10.72 36.98 12.07
C LYS A 8 11.35 37.54 10.80
N GLU A 9 12.65 37.34 10.62
CA GLU A 9 13.37 37.76 9.42
C GLU A 9 12.93 36.95 8.19
N LEU A 10 12.80 35.63 8.34
CA LEU A 10 12.27 34.74 7.31
C LEU A 10 10.84 35.13 6.90
N GLU A 11 9.97 35.47 7.86
CA GLU A 11 8.61 35.93 7.58
C GLU A 11 8.60 37.24 6.77
N MET A 12 9.43 38.21 7.15
CA MET A 12 9.56 39.48 6.40
C MET A 12 10.06 39.23 4.98
N LEU A 13 11.06 38.37 4.84
CA LEU A 13 11.62 37.99 3.54
C LEU A 13 10.66 37.18 2.68
N LEU A 14 9.63 36.55 3.25
CA LEU A 14 8.58 35.83 2.51
C LEU A 14 7.29 36.66 2.35
N SER A 15 7.32 37.96 2.64
CA SER A 15 6.14 38.84 2.52
C SER A 15 5.60 38.97 1.09
N ASP A 16 6.46 38.69 0.10
CA ASP A 16 6.21 38.80 -1.33
C ASP A 16 5.65 37.52 -2.00
N ILE A 17 5.43 36.44 -1.23
CA ILE A 17 4.67 35.25 -1.66
C ILE A 17 3.26 35.20 -1.04
N SER A 18 2.42 34.27 -1.51
CA SER A 18 1.05 34.14 -1.02
C SER A 18 1.02 33.86 0.50
N ALA A 19 -0.07 34.27 1.16
CA ALA A 19 -0.20 34.08 2.61
C ALA A 19 -0.22 32.60 3.01
N GLU A 20 -0.76 31.75 2.14
CA GLU A 20 -0.82 30.30 2.33
C GLU A 20 0.58 29.67 2.27
N GLU A 21 1.35 29.96 1.23
CA GLU A 21 2.72 29.43 1.07
C GLU A 21 3.67 29.96 2.14
N ARG A 22 3.52 31.24 2.54
CA ARG A 22 4.28 31.81 3.66
C ARG A 22 3.96 31.09 4.96
N ALA A 23 2.69 30.82 5.25
CA ALA A 23 2.28 30.13 6.47
C ALA A 23 2.83 28.70 6.51
N GLU A 24 2.77 27.98 5.40
CA GLU A 24 3.30 26.62 5.26
C GLU A 24 4.83 26.58 5.44
N ALA A 25 5.55 27.50 4.79
CA ALA A 25 7.00 27.60 4.93
C ALA A 25 7.41 27.92 6.38
N LEU A 26 6.76 28.90 7.02
CA LEU A 26 7.05 29.23 8.41
C LEU A 26 6.71 28.08 9.37
N GLN A 27 5.62 27.35 9.10
CA GLN A 27 5.25 26.18 9.90
C GLN A 27 6.32 25.09 9.80
N TYR A 28 6.83 24.79 8.61
CA TYR A 28 7.88 23.79 8.41
C TYR A 28 9.14 24.09 9.24
N TYR A 29 9.64 25.32 9.21
CA TYR A 29 10.82 25.69 10.01
C TYR A 29 10.51 25.73 11.50
N ASN A 30 9.31 26.13 11.91
CA ASN A 30 8.91 26.11 13.31
C ASN A 30 8.87 24.67 13.86
N ASP A 31 8.31 23.73 13.11
CA ASP A 31 8.28 22.31 13.46
C ASP A 31 9.71 21.73 13.53
N TYR A 32 10.58 22.14 12.61
CA TYR A 32 12.00 21.75 12.63
C TYR A 32 12.74 22.24 13.88
N PHE A 33 12.49 23.49 14.31
CA PHE A 33 13.02 24.00 15.58
C PHE A 33 12.40 23.28 16.80
N ALA A 34 11.12 22.93 16.74
CA ALA A 34 10.43 22.21 17.81
C ALA A 34 11.00 20.79 17.99
N ASP A 35 11.25 20.08 16.89
CA ASP A 35 11.83 18.73 16.89
C ASP A 35 13.28 18.70 17.40
N ALA A 36 14.04 19.77 17.15
CA ALA A 36 15.40 19.90 17.66
C ALA A 36 15.46 20.09 19.18
N GLY A 37 14.41 20.65 19.78
CA GLY A 37 14.36 21.00 21.20
C GLY A 37 15.15 22.27 21.53
N ALA A 38 14.77 22.92 22.63
CA ALA A 38 15.34 24.21 23.05
C ALA A 38 16.87 24.15 23.26
N GLU A 39 17.40 22.98 23.62
CA GLU A 39 18.84 22.74 23.80
C GLU A 39 19.66 22.70 22.49
N ASN A 40 19.03 22.48 21.33
CA ASN A 40 19.74 22.36 20.05
C ASN A 40 19.41 23.48 19.04
N GLU A 41 18.58 24.47 19.39
CA GLU A 41 18.23 25.61 18.52
C GLU A 41 19.48 26.32 17.96
N GLY A 42 20.53 26.46 18.77
CA GLY A 42 21.79 27.07 18.33
C GLY A 42 22.49 26.31 17.19
N LYS A 43 22.44 24.98 17.20
CA LYS A 43 23.01 24.14 16.12
C LYS A 43 22.14 24.20 14.87
N VAL A 44 20.82 24.24 15.04
CA VAL A 44 19.89 24.39 13.93
C VAL A 44 20.09 25.72 13.21
N LEU A 45 20.33 26.81 13.95
CA LEU A 45 20.63 28.11 13.37
C LEU A 45 21.95 28.12 12.60
N GLU A 46 22.95 27.37 13.05
CA GLU A 46 24.22 27.19 12.33
C GLU A 46 24.03 26.38 11.04
N GLU A 47 23.18 25.35 11.08
CA GLU A 47 22.86 24.48 9.94
C GLU A 47 22.02 25.20 8.88
N LEU A 48 21.05 26.00 9.31
CA LEU A 48 20.20 26.80 8.42
C LEU A 48 20.93 28.01 7.84
N GLY A 49 21.89 28.57 8.58
CA GLY A 49 22.70 29.71 8.13
C GLY A 49 21.89 31.01 8.03
N ASP A 50 21.99 31.68 6.89
CA ASP A 50 21.37 32.99 6.66
C ASP A 50 19.89 32.87 6.26
N PRO A 51 18.95 33.56 6.94
CA PRO A 51 17.52 33.49 6.62
C PRO A 51 17.19 34.02 5.22
N GLY A 52 18.02 34.92 4.66
CA GLY A 52 17.93 35.40 3.28
C GLY A 52 18.09 34.27 2.26
N LYS A 53 19.09 33.40 2.47
CA LYS A 53 19.33 32.24 1.59
C LYS A 53 18.20 31.22 1.67
N VAL A 54 17.65 31.04 2.87
CA VAL A 54 16.49 30.17 3.09
C VAL A 54 15.26 30.72 2.37
N ALA A 55 14.99 32.02 2.49
CA ALA A 55 13.89 32.67 1.78
C ALA A 55 14.03 32.58 0.25
N GLU A 56 15.24 32.78 -0.29
CA GLU A 56 15.50 32.64 -1.74
C GLU A 56 15.23 31.21 -2.23
N THR A 57 15.63 30.20 -1.47
CA THR A 57 15.40 28.78 -1.81
C THR A 57 13.90 28.46 -1.86
N ILE A 58 13.13 28.95 -0.89
CA ILE A 58 11.66 28.75 -0.83
C ILE A 58 11.00 29.41 -2.04
N LYS A 59 11.35 30.67 -2.34
CA LYS A 59 10.80 31.41 -3.49
C LYS A 59 11.16 30.76 -4.82
N ALA A 60 12.39 30.28 -4.98
CA ALA A 60 12.82 29.57 -6.18
C ALA A 60 12.04 28.25 -6.38
N GLY A 61 11.76 27.53 -5.30
CA GLY A 61 10.92 26.32 -5.33
C GLY A 61 9.48 26.61 -5.74
N LEU A 62 8.91 27.74 -5.32
CA LEU A 62 7.55 28.15 -5.68
C LEU A 62 7.47 28.70 -7.12
N GLY A 63 8.48 29.45 -7.56
CA GLY A 63 8.56 29.99 -8.93
C GLY A 63 8.72 28.92 -10.02
N SER A 64 9.34 27.78 -9.69
CA SER A 64 9.45 26.62 -10.60
C SER A 64 8.12 25.91 -10.88
N ASN A 65 7.08 26.14 -10.08
CA ASN A 65 5.79 25.45 -10.25
C ASN A 65 4.90 26.08 -11.33
N ASN A 66 5.30 27.21 -11.94
CA ASN A 66 4.47 27.91 -12.93
C ASN A 66 4.98 27.84 -14.37
N GLU A 67 6.17 27.30 -14.64
CA GLU A 67 6.66 27.07 -16.00
C GLU A 67 7.38 25.71 -16.10
N GLU A 68 6.73 24.83 -16.86
CA GLU A 68 7.31 23.66 -17.52
C GLU A 68 7.68 22.42 -16.70
N HIS A 69 7.33 21.28 -17.30
CA HIS A 69 7.62 19.93 -16.83
C HIS A 69 9.10 19.77 -16.49
N GLN A 70 9.40 19.73 -15.19
CA GLN A 70 10.72 19.35 -14.71
C GLN A 70 10.85 17.82 -14.81
N GLU A 71 11.40 17.36 -15.93
CA GLU A 71 11.98 16.03 -16.02
C GLU A 71 13.06 15.90 -14.94
N TYR A 72 12.78 15.07 -13.94
CA TYR A 72 13.72 14.67 -12.91
C TYR A 72 14.97 14.05 -13.53
N ARG A 73 16.04 14.85 -13.66
CA ARG A 73 17.40 14.35 -13.87
C ARG A 73 18.18 14.41 -12.56
N GLU A 74 18.71 13.25 -12.21
CA GLU A 74 19.50 12.93 -11.02
C GLU A 74 20.90 13.57 -11.07
N THR A 75 20.99 14.89 -11.18
CA THR A 75 22.23 15.64 -10.93
C THR A 75 21.88 16.96 -10.26
N GLY A 76 22.34 17.12 -9.02
CA GLY A 76 21.97 18.21 -8.13
C GLY A 76 22.35 19.62 -8.58
N TYR A 77 21.71 20.58 -7.93
CA TYR A 77 21.91 22.03 -8.02
C TYR A 77 23.40 22.39 -7.94
N THR A 78 23.94 22.99 -9.00
CA THR A 78 25.17 23.77 -8.93
C THR A 78 24.78 25.22 -9.09
N ASP A 79 24.70 25.94 -7.97
CA ASP A 79 24.39 27.35 -7.95
C ASP A 79 25.70 28.14 -8.13
N THR A 80 25.90 28.66 -9.34
CA THR A 80 27.06 29.49 -9.70
C THR A 80 26.91 30.95 -9.25
N ARG A 81 25.86 31.29 -8.49
CA ARG A 81 25.59 32.65 -8.03
C ARG A 81 26.28 33.01 -6.71
N PHE A 82 26.69 32.00 -5.93
CA PHE A 82 27.28 32.17 -4.60
C PHE A 82 28.81 32.07 -4.54
N GLU A 83 29.53 32.16 -5.67
CA GLU A 83 30.97 32.44 -5.59
C GLU A 83 31.18 33.91 -5.20
N GLU A 84 31.32 34.08 -3.89
CA GLU A 84 31.66 35.29 -3.17
C GLU A 84 32.92 35.95 -3.76
N LYS A 85 32.76 37.24 -4.03
CA LYS A 85 33.73 38.12 -4.68
C LYS A 85 34.45 38.91 -3.59
N GLU A 86 35.78 38.85 -3.54
CA GLU A 86 36.72 39.93 -3.16
C GLU A 86 38.16 39.36 -3.07
N MET A 87 39.15 39.85 -3.84
CA MET A 87 40.03 40.96 -3.46
C MET A 87 40.91 41.43 -4.66
N PRO A 88 41.54 42.62 -4.59
CA PRO A 88 41.81 43.51 -5.72
C PRO A 88 43.27 43.49 -6.20
N GLY A 89 43.50 43.91 -7.45
CA GLY A 89 44.79 44.49 -7.83
C GLY A 89 45.32 44.10 -9.21
N SER A 90 45.66 45.13 -9.98
CA SER A 90 46.54 45.12 -11.16
C SER A 90 46.01 44.55 -12.48
N ARG A 91 45.44 45.49 -13.24
CA ARG A 91 45.32 45.51 -14.69
C ARG A 91 46.71 45.48 -15.37
N LYS A 92 46.79 44.76 -16.51
CA LYS A 92 47.82 44.70 -17.59
C LYS A 92 48.80 43.53 -17.46
N ALA A 93 49.16 42.79 -18.51
CA ALA A 93 48.78 42.70 -19.92
C ALA A 93 49.51 41.47 -20.51
N ALA A 94 49.15 41.14 -21.76
CA ALA A 94 49.87 40.30 -22.72
C ALA A 94 49.71 38.78 -22.55
N GLY A 95 49.16 38.19 -23.61
CA GLY A 95 48.84 36.77 -23.73
C GLY A 95 50.05 35.89 -24.03
N ALA A 96 49.89 34.63 -23.63
CA ALA A 96 50.54 33.46 -24.16
C ALA A 96 49.66 32.27 -23.73
N ASP A 97 48.86 31.75 -24.67
CA ASP A 97 48.00 30.59 -24.45
C ASP A 97 48.85 29.33 -24.58
N THR A 98 49.31 28.82 -23.44
CA THR A 98 49.89 27.48 -23.31
C THR A 98 48.87 26.63 -22.56
N GLY A 99 48.33 25.65 -23.28
CA GLY A 99 47.31 24.74 -22.80
C GLY A 99 47.71 24.06 -21.48
N TYR A 100 46.88 24.27 -20.47
CA TYR A 100 46.84 23.50 -19.23
C TYR A 100 45.42 22.96 -19.09
N HIS A 101 45.26 21.66 -19.31
CA HIS A 101 44.03 20.92 -19.05
C HIS A 101 44.06 20.46 -17.59
N PRO A 102 43.23 20.99 -16.67
CA PRO A 102 43.02 20.30 -15.41
C PRO A 102 42.17 19.05 -15.70
N GLU A 103 42.71 17.88 -15.40
CA GLU A 103 41.95 16.63 -15.32
C GLU A 103 40.96 16.75 -14.15
N TYR A 104 39.72 17.07 -14.47
CA TYR A 104 38.59 16.89 -13.55
C TYR A 104 38.38 15.39 -13.38
N VAL A 105 38.98 14.81 -12.34
CA VAL A 105 38.67 13.44 -11.91
C VAL A 105 37.20 13.42 -11.49
N GLN A 106 36.33 13.02 -12.41
CA GLN A 106 34.92 12.75 -12.13
C GLN A 106 34.82 11.58 -11.16
N LYS A 107 34.73 11.87 -9.87
CA LYS A 107 34.32 10.87 -8.88
C LYS A 107 32.80 10.79 -8.87
N LYS A 108 32.25 9.90 -9.72
CA LYS A 108 30.89 9.38 -9.55
C LYS A 108 30.83 8.60 -8.24
N SER A 109 30.56 9.31 -7.16
CA SER A 109 30.03 8.72 -5.94
C SER A 109 28.53 8.61 -6.15
N HIS A 110 28.04 7.52 -6.74
CA HIS A 110 26.75 7.03 -6.24
C HIS A 110 26.96 6.87 -4.74
N PRO A 111 26.19 7.53 -3.86
CA PRO A 111 26.33 7.28 -2.44
C PRO A 111 25.93 5.83 -2.23
N ILE A 112 26.91 4.93 -2.24
CA ILE A 112 26.76 3.48 -2.10
C ILE A 112 25.90 3.18 -0.87
N GLY A 113 25.98 4.03 0.16
CA GLY A 113 25.11 4.01 1.32
C GLY A 113 23.61 4.19 1.02
N LYS A 114 23.18 5.07 0.10
CA LYS A 114 21.76 5.25 -0.24
C LYS A 114 21.21 4.09 -1.07
N ILE A 115 22.03 3.52 -1.96
CA ILE A 115 21.69 2.31 -2.71
C ILE A 115 21.60 1.11 -1.76
N PHE A 116 22.53 0.98 -0.80
CA PHE A 116 22.45 -0.02 0.27
C PHE A 116 21.23 0.17 1.16
N LEU A 117 20.82 1.41 1.46
CA LEU A 117 19.65 1.71 2.27
C LEU A 117 18.35 1.28 1.57
N ILE A 118 18.21 1.61 0.29
CA ILE A 118 17.07 1.17 -0.54
C ILE A 118 17.07 -0.36 -0.67
N LEU A 119 18.22 -0.97 -0.90
CA LEU A 119 18.36 -2.42 -0.98
C LEU A 119 18.03 -3.10 0.36
N ALA A 120 18.39 -2.50 1.50
CA ALA A 120 18.06 -3.01 2.83
C ALA A 120 16.57 -2.88 3.16
N ILE A 121 15.93 -1.77 2.79
CA ILE A 121 14.47 -1.59 2.95
C ILE A 121 13.71 -2.58 2.07
N ILE A 122 14.17 -2.83 0.84
CA ILE A 122 13.57 -3.86 -0.01
C ILE A 122 13.86 -5.25 0.57
N PHE A 123 15.07 -5.55 1.02
CA PHE A 123 15.42 -6.85 1.57
C PHE A 123 14.69 -7.18 2.88
N ILE A 124 14.28 -6.18 3.66
CA ILE A 124 13.50 -6.34 4.90
C ILE A 124 11.99 -6.19 4.65
N GLY A 125 11.59 -5.25 3.81
CA GLY A 125 10.19 -4.96 3.50
C GLY A 125 9.55 -5.96 2.53
N LEU A 126 10.28 -6.42 1.51
CA LEU A 126 9.80 -7.42 0.55
C LEU A 126 9.46 -8.79 1.19
N PRO A 127 10.28 -9.38 2.08
CA PRO A 127 9.94 -10.66 2.71
C PRO A 127 8.78 -10.54 3.70
N ILE A 128 8.34 -9.33 4.08
CA ILE A 128 7.16 -9.12 4.93
C ILE A 128 5.93 -8.77 4.08
N ALA A 129 6.09 -7.90 3.08
CA ALA A 129 5.02 -7.46 2.19
C ALA A 129 4.49 -8.59 1.29
N LEU A 130 5.37 -9.44 0.75
CA LEU A 130 4.96 -10.59 -0.07
C LEU A 130 4.07 -11.58 0.70
N PRO A 131 4.48 -12.14 1.86
CA PRO A 131 3.63 -13.08 2.58
C PRO A 131 2.37 -12.42 3.16
N LEU A 132 2.39 -11.13 3.52
CA LEU A 132 1.17 -10.42 3.92
C LEU A 132 0.17 -10.31 2.77
N GLY A 133 0.60 -9.89 1.58
CA GLY A 133 -0.26 -9.80 0.40
C GLY A 133 -0.80 -11.15 -0.04
N ILE A 134 0.08 -12.15 -0.11
CA ILE A 134 -0.27 -13.53 -0.43
C ILE A 134 -1.21 -14.12 0.64
N GLY A 135 -0.97 -13.83 1.92
CA GLY A 135 -1.78 -14.28 3.04
C GLY A 135 -3.21 -13.74 2.97
N ILE A 136 -3.40 -12.46 2.67
CA ILE A 136 -4.72 -11.85 2.47
C ILE A 136 -5.44 -12.49 1.28
N LEU A 137 -4.73 -12.77 0.18
CA LEU A 137 -5.29 -13.49 -0.96
C LEU A 137 -5.78 -14.89 -0.57
N PHE A 138 -4.95 -15.67 0.12
CA PHE A 138 -5.33 -17.01 0.58
C PHE A 138 -6.46 -16.98 1.59
N LEU A 139 -6.54 -15.96 2.44
CA LEU A 139 -7.65 -15.79 3.37
C LEU A 139 -8.95 -15.58 2.60
N LEU A 140 -8.98 -14.68 1.61
CA LEU A 140 -10.15 -14.44 0.78
C LEU A 140 -10.56 -15.67 -0.02
N VAL A 141 -9.59 -16.36 -0.65
CA VAL A 141 -9.84 -17.61 -1.38
C VAL A 141 -10.31 -18.71 -0.43
N GLY A 142 -9.75 -18.78 0.77
CA GLY A 142 -10.10 -19.73 1.82
C GLY A 142 -11.53 -19.54 2.32
N ILE A 143 -11.99 -18.30 2.53
CA ILE A 143 -13.38 -17.98 2.84
C ILE A 143 -14.30 -18.44 1.70
N LEU A 144 -13.93 -18.16 0.45
CA LEU A 144 -14.73 -18.58 -0.70
C LEU A 144 -14.82 -20.12 -0.78
N ALA A 145 -13.69 -20.79 -0.60
CA ALA A 145 -13.59 -22.25 -0.62
C ALA A 145 -14.36 -22.89 0.54
N SER A 146 -14.33 -22.29 1.74
CA SER A 146 -15.06 -22.81 2.91
C SER A 146 -16.57 -22.71 2.73
N ILE A 147 -17.08 -21.62 2.14
CA ILE A 147 -18.49 -21.48 1.77
C ILE A 147 -18.91 -22.61 0.82
N VAL A 148 -18.10 -22.87 -0.22
CA VAL A 148 -18.37 -23.96 -1.17
C VAL A 148 -18.31 -25.32 -0.47
N ALA A 149 -17.33 -25.56 0.39
CA ALA A 149 -17.19 -26.81 1.13
C ALA A 149 -18.40 -27.07 2.04
N VAL A 150 -18.91 -26.04 2.73
CA VAL A 150 -20.12 -26.14 3.56
C VAL A 150 -21.34 -26.47 2.70
N LEU A 151 -21.51 -25.83 1.54
CA LEU A 151 -22.63 -26.14 0.64
C LEU A 151 -22.58 -27.60 0.15
N VAL A 152 -21.39 -28.10 -0.18
CA VAL A 152 -21.21 -29.49 -0.62
C VAL A 152 -21.44 -30.47 0.53
N SER A 153 -20.92 -30.19 1.73
CA SER A 153 -21.08 -31.08 2.89
C SER A 153 -22.54 -31.21 3.33
N VAL A 154 -23.32 -30.12 3.25
CA VAL A 154 -24.76 -30.14 3.54
C VAL A 154 -25.52 -31.04 2.56
N VAL A 155 -25.15 -31.04 1.27
CA VAL A 155 -25.75 -31.94 0.26
C VAL A 155 -25.37 -33.40 0.52
N ILE A 156 -24.12 -33.67 0.92
CA ILE A 156 -23.68 -35.02 1.27
C ILE A 156 -24.44 -35.53 2.50
N LEU A 157 -24.60 -34.68 3.52
CA LEU A 157 -25.34 -35.01 4.73
C LEU A 157 -26.81 -35.34 4.44
N SER A 158 -27.47 -34.56 3.58
CA SER A 158 -28.85 -34.84 3.19
C SER A 158 -28.99 -36.15 2.41
N ALA A 159 -28.02 -36.46 1.54
CA ALA A 159 -27.99 -37.72 0.81
C ALA A 159 -27.77 -38.92 1.75
N ALA A 160 -26.89 -38.78 2.75
CA ALA A 160 -26.68 -39.79 3.77
C ALA A 160 -27.95 -40.01 4.62
N ALA A 161 -28.69 -38.96 4.96
CA ALA A 161 -29.97 -39.08 5.66
C ALA A 161 -31.01 -39.87 4.84
N ALA A 162 -31.07 -39.64 3.53
CA ALA A 162 -31.92 -40.42 2.63
C ALA A 162 -31.53 -41.92 2.61
N PHE A 163 -30.23 -42.20 2.56
CA PHE A 163 -29.70 -43.57 2.62
C PHE A 163 -30.05 -44.27 3.94
N CYS A 164 -29.86 -43.59 5.07
CA CYS A 164 -30.28 -44.09 6.37
C CYS A 164 -31.78 -44.40 6.40
N GLY A 165 -32.62 -43.54 5.84
CA GLY A 165 -34.06 -43.80 5.70
C GLY A 165 -34.36 -45.12 4.99
N GLY A 166 -33.66 -45.40 3.89
CA GLY A 166 -33.73 -46.68 3.18
C GLY A 166 -33.33 -47.88 4.05
N CYS A 167 -32.23 -47.76 4.80
CA CYS A 167 -31.81 -48.82 5.73
C CYS A 167 -32.87 -49.12 6.81
N PHE A 168 -33.52 -48.09 7.35
CA PHE A 168 -34.59 -48.26 8.34
C PHE A 168 -35.80 -49.02 7.77
N VAL A 169 -36.14 -48.83 6.50
CA VAL A 169 -37.20 -49.61 5.83
C VAL A 169 -36.82 -51.09 5.76
N VAL A 170 -35.57 -51.40 5.41
CA VAL A 170 -35.07 -52.79 5.35
C VAL A 170 -35.08 -53.44 6.74
N VAL A 171 -34.59 -52.74 7.77
CA VAL A 171 -34.62 -53.23 9.16
C VAL A 171 -36.06 -53.44 9.63
N GLY A 172 -36.96 -52.51 9.31
CA GLY A 172 -38.39 -52.62 9.60
C GLY A 172 -39.01 -53.87 8.96
N ALA A 173 -38.65 -54.18 7.70
CA ALA A 173 -39.13 -55.37 6.99
C ALA A 173 -38.77 -56.66 7.73
N VAL A 174 -37.51 -56.78 8.16
CA VAL A 174 -37.00 -57.95 8.90
C VAL A 174 -37.72 -58.09 10.26
N LYS A 175 -38.09 -56.98 10.89
CA LYS A 175 -38.76 -56.98 12.20
C LYS A 175 -40.26 -57.27 12.14
N LEU A 176 -40.87 -57.33 10.95
CA LEU A 176 -42.29 -57.69 10.80
C LEU A 176 -42.60 -59.11 11.29
N ILE A 177 -41.66 -60.06 11.12
CA ILE A 177 -41.82 -61.46 11.51
C ILE A 177 -41.91 -61.61 13.04
N PRO A 178 -40.95 -61.10 13.84
CA PRO A 178 -41.01 -61.23 15.30
C PRO A 178 -41.99 -60.26 15.95
N ASN A 179 -42.16 -59.03 15.43
CA ASN A 179 -42.97 -57.98 16.05
C ASN A 179 -43.54 -57.03 14.99
N ALA A 180 -44.71 -57.37 14.44
CA ALA A 180 -45.35 -56.60 13.39
C ALA A 180 -45.55 -55.09 13.70
N PRO A 181 -45.97 -54.66 14.91
CA PRO A 181 -46.13 -53.23 15.20
C PRO A 181 -44.81 -52.45 15.13
N VAL A 182 -43.71 -53.05 15.61
CA VAL A 182 -42.37 -52.43 15.61
C VAL A 182 -41.82 -52.34 14.19
N GLY A 183 -42.03 -53.40 13.39
CA GLY A 183 -41.62 -53.40 11.97
C GLY A 183 -42.34 -52.32 11.16
N LEU A 184 -43.66 -52.16 11.35
CA LEU A 184 -44.46 -51.17 10.64
C LEU A 184 -44.10 -49.73 11.05
N LEU A 185 -43.84 -49.50 12.33
CA LEU A 185 -43.39 -48.20 12.84
C LEU A 185 -42.00 -47.82 12.28
N LEU A 186 -41.04 -48.76 12.29
CA LEU A 186 -39.71 -48.54 11.72
C LEU A 186 -39.74 -48.26 10.21
N MET A 187 -40.59 -48.97 9.46
CA MET A 187 -40.82 -48.69 8.05
C MET A 187 -41.40 -47.29 7.83
N GLY A 188 -42.39 -46.89 8.63
CA GLY A 188 -42.99 -45.55 8.55
C GLY A 188 -41.97 -44.44 8.78
N ILE A 189 -41.15 -44.56 9.84
CA ILE A 189 -40.07 -43.60 10.12
C ILE A 189 -39.05 -43.58 8.98
N GLY A 190 -38.64 -44.75 8.49
CA GLY A 190 -37.68 -44.87 7.39
C GLY A 190 -38.18 -44.21 6.10
N LEU A 191 -39.46 -44.37 5.76
CA LEU A 191 -40.08 -43.74 4.59
C LEU A 191 -40.17 -42.22 4.73
N ILE A 192 -40.59 -41.70 5.89
CA ILE A 192 -40.67 -40.25 6.13
C ILE A 192 -39.27 -39.63 6.07
N MET A 193 -38.30 -40.22 6.78
CA MET A 193 -36.92 -39.74 6.81
C MET A 193 -36.25 -39.85 5.43
N GLY A 194 -36.49 -40.94 4.70
CA GLY A 194 -36.03 -41.13 3.33
C GLY A 194 -36.60 -40.08 2.38
N ALA A 195 -37.93 -39.86 2.41
CA ALA A 195 -38.59 -38.87 1.57
C ALA A 195 -38.08 -37.44 1.84
N VAL A 196 -37.98 -37.05 3.12
CA VAL A 196 -37.42 -35.75 3.52
C VAL A 196 -35.97 -35.62 3.06
N GLY A 197 -35.14 -36.66 3.23
CA GLY A 197 -33.75 -36.67 2.79
C GLY A 197 -33.60 -36.51 1.27
N VAL A 198 -34.43 -37.21 0.47
CA VAL A 198 -34.41 -37.10 -0.99
C VAL A 198 -34.84 -35.70 -1.44
N VAL A 199 -35.94 -35.17 -0.89
CA VAL A 199 -36.42 -33.82 -1.22
C VAL A 199 -35.37 -32.77 -0.84
N ALA A 200 -34.79 -32.86 0.36
CA ALA A 200 -33.72 -31.99 0.80
C ALA A 200 -32.52 -32.05 -0.14
N THR A 201 -32.08 -33.25 -0.55
CA THR A 201 -30.94 -33.42 -1.45
C THR A 201 -31.20 -32.80 -2.83
N VAL A 202 -32.40 -32.93 -3.38
CA VAL A 202 -32.75 -32.31 -4.67
C VAL A 202 -32.80 -30.79 -4.57
N LEU A 203 -33.41 -30.24 -3.52
CA LEU A 203 -33.51 -28.80 -3.30
C LEU A 203 -32.14 -28.18 -3.04
N LEU A 204 -31.37 -28.76 -2.12
CA LEU A 204 -30.01 -28.31 -1.78
C LEU A 204 -29.07 -28.49 -2.95
N GLY A 205 -29.15 -29.58 -3.71
CA GLY A 205 -28.33 -29.79 -4.90
C GLY A 205 -28.61 -28.73 -5.98
N LYS A 206 -29.89 -28.44 -6.25
CA LYS A 206 -30.29 -27.42 -7.22
C LYS A 206 -29.91 -26.01 -6.75
N PHE A 207 -30.08 -25.73 -5.46
CA PHE A 207 -29.67 -24.48 -4.83
C PHE A 207 -28.14 -24.30 -4.89
N SER A 208 -27.37 -25.33 -4.53
CA SER A 208 -25.91 -25.34 -4.60
C SER A 208 -25.39 -25.15 -6.01
N TRP A 209 -26.04 -25.70 -7.05
CA TRP A 209 -25.68 -25.43 -8.45
C TRP A 209 -25.89 -23.95 -8.84
N ILE A 210 -27.00 -23.36 -8.42
CA ILE A 210 -27.30 -21.94 -8.65
C ILE A 210 -26.34 -21.03 -7.87
N CYS A 211 -26.10 -21.34 -6.59
CA CYS A 211 -25.15 -20.62 -5.74
C CYS A 211 -23.73 -20.72 -6.31
N LEU A 212 -23.26 -21.90 -6.70
CA LEU A 212 -21.92 -22.07 -7.27
C LEU A 212 -21.75 -21.25 -8.56
N ARG A 213 -22.77 -21.26 -9.44
CA ARG A 213 -22.74 -20.46 -10.67
C ARG A 213 -22.73 -18.96 -10.37
N SER A 214 -23.51 -18.52 -9.39
CA SER A 214 -23.55 -17.12 -8.95
C SER A 214 -22.22 -16.70 -8.32
N LEU A 215 -21.66 -17.54 -7.45
CA LEU A 215 -20.37 -17.33 -6.78
C LEU A 215 -19.23 -17.22 -7.79
N PHE A 216 -19.23 -18.09 -8.81
CA PHE A 216 -18.23 -18.04 -9.88
C PHE A 216 -18.34 -16.76 -10.71
N ARG A 217 -19.58 -16.34 -11.06
CA ARG A 217 -19.79 -15.05 -11.75
C ARG A 217 -19.39 -13.86 -10.89
N GLY A 218 -19.71 -13.89 -9.59
CA GLY A 218 -19.33 -12.85 -8.63
C GLY A 218 -17.82 -12.75 -8.43
N ALA A 219 -17.14 -13.89 -8.27
CA ALA A 219 -15.69 -13.95 -8.17
C ALA A 219 -15.02 -13.42 -9.44
N VAL A 220 -15.48 -13.84 -10.63
CA VAL A 220 -14.98 -13.34 -11.92
C VAL A 220 -15.25 -11.83 -12.08
N ALA A 221 -16.41 -11.33 -11.65
CA ALA A 221 -16.72 -9.90 -11.69
C ALA A 221 -15.83 -9.09 -10.73
N LEU A 222 -15.53 -9.65 -9.55
CA LEU A 222 -14.64 -9.01 -8.57
C LEU A 222 -13.19 -8.98 -9.08
N CYS A 223 -12.73 -10.05 -9.74
CA CYS A 223 -11.42 -10.08 -10.40
C CYS A 223 -11.32 -9.14 -11.61
N ARG A 224 -12.44 -8.83 -12.28
CA ARG A 224 -12.49 -7.86 -13.39
C ARG A 224 -12.52 -6.40 -12.94
N ARG A 225 -13.01 -6.09 -11.74
CA ARG A 225 -13.08 -4.72 -11.21
C ARG A 225 -11.74 -3.97 -11.11
N PRO A 226 -10.62 -4.55 -10.64
CA PRO A 226 -9.35 -3.83 -10.59
C PRO A 226 -8.79 -3.47 -11.97
N PHE A 227 -9.17 -4.19 -13.03
CA PHE A 227 -8.70 -3.96 -14.41
C PHE A 227 -9.50 -2.91 -15.19
N HIS A 228 -10.57 -2.33 -14.63
CA HIS A 228 -11.36 -1.28 -15.30
C HIS A 228 -11.21 0.11 -14.65
N ARG A 229 -10.31 0.27 -13.67
CA ARG A 229 -10.00 1.56 -13.04
C ARG A 229 -8.82 2.32 -13.65
N LYS A 230 -8.30 1.90 -14.82
CA LYS A 230 -7.31 2.66 -15.60
C LYS A 230 -7.87 2.97 -16.99
N ALA A 231 -8.88 3.84 -17.04
CA ALA A 231 -9.35 4.45 -18.28
C ALA A 231 -10.12 5.74 -17.97
N VAL A 232 -9.55 6.64 -17.19
CA VAL A 232 -9.75 8.10 -17.24
C VAL A 232 -8.64 8.77 -16.46
#